data_AF-A0A2M9DA18-F1
#
_entry.id   AF-A0A2M9DA18-F1
#
_cell.length_a   1.000
_cell.length_b   1.000
_cell.length_c   1.000
_cell.angle_alpha   90.00
_cell.angle_beta   90.00
_cell.angle_gamma   90.00
#
_symmetry.space_group_name_H-M   'P 1'
#
loop_
_entity.id
_entity.type
_entity.pdbx_description
1 polymer ?
#
loop_
_entity_poly.entity_id
_entity_poly.type
_entity_poly.pdbx_seq_one_letter_code
_entity_poly.pdbx_strand_id
1 'polypeptide(L)'
;MPSNRVHSGVLPRTVRKIRSNGMNITDFAVNALGFVGTGFSFLMWMPQARITWQSRNDAVRLAGISETTQWLLVMGYTVWGAYGVLSASMWVAAPSVIAIPLAAATIVVIRRGRRLPDEGRSFPIFSSTDADPLVTISDGLVALTESIPIISMHHETATEAADGAHTPSDVLGEPLPQSAGYAATGAIPILA
;
A
#
# COMPACT_ATOMS: atom_id res chain seq x y z
N MET A 1 -49.83 -42.61 69.12
CA MET A 1 -49.64 -41.16 68.91
C MET A 1 -48.32 -40.73 69.55
N PRO A 2 -47.30 -40.40 68.75
CA PRO A 2 -46.27 -39.41 69.14
C PRO A 2 -46.06 -38.38 68.00
N SER A 3 -46.27 -37.10 68.28
CA SER A 3 -45.25 -36.11 68.69
C SER A 3 -44.44 -35.52 67.52
N ASN A 4 -45.03 -34.47 66.93
CA ASN A 4 -44.40 -33.46 66.09
C ASN A 4 -43.14 -32.89 66.76
N ARG A 5 -41.99 -32.92 66.06
CA ARG A 5 -40.80 -32.15 66.43
C ARG A 5 -40.42 -31.26 65.24
N VAL A 6 -40.82 -29.99 65.33
CA VAL A 6 -40.53 -28.95 64.33
C VAL A 6 -39.06 -28.55 64.47
N HIS A 7 -38.20 -29.03 63.56
CA HIS A 7 -36.83 -28.55 63.44
C HIS A 7 -36.83 -27.19 62.76
N SER A 8 -36.72 -26.13 63.55
CA SER A 8 -36.39 -24.78 63.09
C SER A 8 -34.95 -24.76 62.58
N GLY A 9 -34.76 -25.06 61.29
CA GLY A 9 -33.49 -24.95 60.59
C GLY A 9 -33.09 -23.49 60.41
N VAL A 10 -32.13 -23.03 61.20
CA VAL A 10 -31.44 -21.75 60.98
C VAL A 10 -30.66 -21.87 59.66
N LEU A 11 -31.11 -21.14 58.63
CA LEU A 11 -30.44 -21.13 57.33
C LEU A 11 -29.01 -20.60 57.46
N PRO A 12 -28.01 -21.26 56.86
CA PRO A 12 -26.63 -20.80 56.88
C PRO A 12 -26.54 -19.46 56.15
N ARG A 13 -26.14 -18.43 56.90
CA ARG A 13 -25.88 -17.08 56.41
C ARG A 13 -24.66 -17.15 55.49
N THR A 14 -24.88 -17.33 54.20
CA THR A 14 -23.83 -17.30 53.18
C THR A 14 -23.16 -15.92 53.22
N VAL A 15 -21.96 -15.88 53.79
CA VAL A 15 -21.07 -14.72 53.75
C VAL A 15 -20.71 -14.50 52.28
N ARG A 16 -21.37 -13.52 51.65
CA ARG A 16 -21.07 -13.06 50.29
C ARG A 16 -19.64 -12.51 50.31
N LYS A 17 -18.67 -13.32 49.90
CA LYS A 17 -17.28 -12.88 49.71
C LYS A 17 -17.29 -11.83 48.59
N ILE A 18 -17.24 -10.56 48.97
CA ILE A 18 -17.05 -9.44 48.05
C ILE A 18 -15.65 -9.61 47.50
N ARG A 19 -15.54 -10.28 46.35
CA ARG A 19 -14.30 -10.34 45.57
C ARG A 19 -14.00 -8.88 45.20
N SER A 20 -12.94 -8.31 45.77
CA SER A 20 -12.46 -7.02 45.32
C SER A 20 -12.05 -7.19 43.86
N ASN A 21 -12.83 -6.58 42.97
CA ASN A 21 -12.52 -6.47 41.55
C ASN A 21 -11.35 -5.48 41.39
N GLY A 22 -10.18 -5.82 41.92
CA GLY A 22 -8.94 -5.20 41.47
C GLY A 22 -8.82 -5.54 39.99
N MET A 23 -8.87 -4.53 39.13
CA MET A 23 -8.65 -4.70 37.69
C MET A 23 -7.31 -5.40 37.51
N ASN A 24 -7.30 -6.62 36.92
CA ASN A 24 -6.05 -7.34 36.76
C ASN A 24 -5.10 -6.49 35.93
N ILE A 25 -3.87 -6.29 36.41
CA ILE A 25 -2.90 -5.45 35.73
C ILE A 25 -2.66 -5.89 34.28
N THR A 26 -2.81 -7.19 34.02
CA THR A 26 -2.78 -7.79 32.69
C THR A 26 -3.92 -7.29 31.80
N ASP A 27 -5.16 -7.26 32.30
CA ASP A 27 -6.31 -6.77 31.54
C ASP A 27 -6.14 -5.28 31.21
N PHE A 28 -5.64 -4.50 32.16
CA PHE A 28 -5.32 -3.09 31.94
C PHE A 28 -4.23 -2.93 30.87
N ALA A 29 -3.13 -3.68 30.95
CA ALA A 29 -2.02 -3.62 30.00
C ALA A 29 -2.45 -4.02 28.58
N VAL A 30 -3.25 -5.09 28.44
CA VAL A 30 -3.79 -5.53 27.14
C VAL A 30 -4.69 -4.45 26.54
N ASN A 31 -5.56 -3.82 27.34
CA ASN A 31 -6.43 -2.74 26.86
C ASN A 31 -5.64 -1.48 26.48
N ALA A 32 -4.66 -1.08 27.27
CA ALA A 32 -3.80 0.06 26.97
C ALA A 32 -3.01 -0.16 25.68
N LEU A 33 -2.43 -1.36 25.51
CA LEU A 33 -1.66 -1.70 24.32
C LEU A 33 -2.55 -1.77 23.07
N GLY A 34 -3.75 -2.36 23.20
CA GLY A 34 -4.75 -2.39 22.14
C GLY A 34 -5.20 -0.99 21.70
N PHE A 35 -5.40 -0.09 22.66
CA PHE A 35 -5.73 1.31 22.41
C PHE A 35 -4.62 2.03 21.64
N VAL A 36 -3.38 1.92 22.11
CA VAL A 36 -2.21 2.53 21.46
C VAL A 36 -2.02 1.96 20.05
N GLY A 37 -2.12 0.64 19.88
CA GLY A 37 -2.00 -0.01 18.57
C GLY A 37 -3.09 0.42 17.59
N THR A 38 -4.32 0.61 18.08
CA THR A 38 -5.44 1.13 17.26
C THR A 38 -5.20 2.58 16.87
N GLY A 39 -4.77 3.42 17.82
CA GLY A 39 -4.44 4.82 17.56
C GLY A 39 -3.30 4.97 16.55
N PHE A 40 -2.25 4.17 16.67
CA PHE A 40 -1.14 4.14 15.71
C PHE A 40 -1.59 3.69 14.32
N SER A 41 -2.41 2.63 14.27
CA SER A 41 -3.01 2.16 13.01
C SER A 41 -3.80 3.28 12.33
N PHE A 42 -4.61 4.04 13.08
CA PHE A 42 -5.33 5.19 12.54
C PHE A 42 -4.39 6.26 11.97
N LEU A 43 -3.34 6.63 12.72
CA LEU A 43 -2.38 7.64 12.30
C LEU A 43 -1.64 7.23 11.03
N MET A 44 -1.30 5.94 10.85
CA MET A 44 -0.67 5.44 9.64
C MET A 44 -1.56 5.56 8.40
N TRP A 45 -2.87 5.48 8.55
CA TRP A 45 -3.82 5.64 7.44
C TRP A 45 -4.06 7.11 7.05
N MET A 46 -3.77 8.07 7.94
CA MET A 46 -4.06 9.48 7.73
C MET A 46 -3.34 10.09 6.50
N PRO A 47 -2.03 9.84 6.24
CA PRO A 47 -1.35 10.37 5.07
C PRO A 47 -1.96 9.84 3.76
N GLN A 48 -2.28 8.54 3.72
CA GLN A 48 -2.88 7.91 2.55
C GLN A 48 -4.27 8.50 2.27
N ALA A 49 -5.11 8.61 3.31
CA ALA A 49 -6.43 9.25 3.20
C ALA A 49 -6.33 10.69 2.68
N ARG A 50 -5.37 11.46 3.19
CA ARG A 50 -5.14 12.85 2.77
C ARG A 50 -4.74 12.94 1.31
N ILE A 51 -3.79 12.12 0.85
CA ILE A 51 -3.31 12.12 -0.54
C ILE A 51 -4.44 11.73 -1.50
N THR A 52 -5.21 10.69 -1.16
CA THR A 52 -6.38 10.27 -1.94
C THR A 52 -7.43 11.38 -2.03
N TRP A 53 -7.70 12.09 -0.93
CA TRP A 53 -8.66 13.19 -0.93
C TRP A 53 -8.19 14.39 -1.75
N GLN A 54 -6.91 14.77 -1.62
CA GLN A 54 -6.33 15.87 -2.41
C GLN A 54 -6.35 15.56 -3.92
N SER A 55 -6.19 14.29 -4.29
CA SER A 55 -6.14 13.85 -5.69
C SER A 55 -7.51 13.51 -6.28
N ARG A 56 -8.61 13.75 -5.55
CA ARG A 56 -9.98 13.33 -5.97
C ARG A 56 -10.49 13.94 -7.28
N ASN A 57 -9.92 15.06 -7.69
CA ASN A 57 -10.28 15.78 -8.91
C ASN A 57 -9.26 15.58 -10.05
N ASP A 58 -8.22 14.78 -9.82
CA ASP A 58 -7.16 14.52 -10.80
C ASP A 58 -7.26 13.06 -11.26
N ALA A 59 -7.93 12.85 -12.40
CA ALA A 59 -8.14 11.53 -12.97
C ALA A 59 -6.82 10.80 -13.29
N VAL A 60 -5.77 11.56 -13.59
CA VAL A 60 -4.45 11.04 -13.96
C VAL A 60 -3.77 10.44 -12.74
N ARG A 61 -3.77 11.18 -11.62
CA ARG A 61 -3.24 10.66 -10.36
C ARG A 61 -4.04 9.47 -9.82
N LEU A 62 -5.34 9.42 -10.09
CA LEU A 62 -6.20 8.29 -9.71
C LEU A 62 -5.95 7.03 -10.56
N ALA A 63 -5.44 7.15 -11.78
CA ALA A 63 -5.14 6.01 -12.65
C ALA A 63 -4.03 5.12 -12.09
N GLY A 64 -3.10 5.67 -11.32
CA GLY A 64 -2.03 4.92 -10.65
C GLY A 64 -2.49 4.05 -9.48
N ILE A 65 -3.75 4.18 -9.03
CA ILE A 65 -4.27 3.42 -7.89
C ILE A 65 -5.09 2.22 -8.41
N SER A 66 -4.63 1.00 -8.08
CA SER A 66 -5.32 -0.24 -8.43
C SER A 66 -6.65 -0.39 -7.66
N GLU A 67 -7.77 -0.43 -8.40
CA GLU A 67 -9.11 -0.70 -7.84
C GLU A 67 -9.17 -2.10 -7.21
N THR A 68 -8.52 -3.09 -7.81
CA THR A 68 -8.47 -4.48 -7.31
C THR A 68 -7.82 -4.54 -5.94
N THR A 69 -6.73 -3.78 -5.72
CA THR A 69 -6.06 -3.72 -4.42
C THR A 69 -6.98 -3.14 -3.35
N GLN A 70 -7.81 -2.14 -3.69
CA GLN A 70 -8.77 -1.57 -2.75
C GLN A 70 -9.89 -2.56 -2.40
N TRP A 71 -10.38 -3.35 -3.35
CA TRP A 71 -11.33 -4.43 -3.07
C TRP A 71 -10.73 -5.52 -2.17
N LEU A 72 -9.48 -5.92 -2.43
CA LEU A 72 -8.76 -6.87 -1.58
C LEU A 72 -8.60 -6.34 -0.15
N LEU A 73 -8.31 -5.05 0.01
CA LEU A 73 -8.27 -4.39 1.32
C LEU A 73 -9.63 -4.47 2.04
N VAL A 74 -10.73 -4.12 1.35
CA VAL A 74 -12.08 -4.21 1.93
C VAL A 74 -12.39 -5.63 2.40
N MET A 75 -12.12 -6.65 1.56
CA MET A 75 -12.37 -8.05 1.91
C MET A 75 -11.47 -8.51 3.06
N GLY A 76 -10.19 -8.17 3.03
CA GLY A 76 -9.23 -8.50 4.07
C GLY A 76 -9.63 -7.93 5.44
N TYR A 77 -9.96 -6.65 5.50
CA TYR A 77 -10.43 -6.02 6.74
C TYR A 77 -11.83 -6.49 7.15
N THR A 78 -12.68 -6.89 6.22
CA THR A 78 -13.97 -7.50 6.58
C THR A 78 -13.77 -8.84 7.29
N VAL A 79 -12.87 -9.68 6.77
CA VAL A 79 -12.50 -10.96 7.41
C VAL A 79 -11.84 -10.72 8.77
N TRP A 80 -10.91 -9.77 8.87
CA TRP A 80 -10.26 -9.41 10.14
C TRP A 80 -11.24 -8.84 11.16
N GLY A 81 -12.16 -7.97 10.73
CA GLY A 81 -13.22 -7.42 11.57
C GLY A 81 -14.15 -8.51 12.10
N ALA A 82 -14.59 -9.42 11.22
CA ALA A 82 -15.39 -10.58 11.61
C ALA A 82 -14.65 -11.47 12.62
N TYR A 83 -13.36 -11.75 12.39
CA TYR A 83 -12.52 -12.48 13.34
C TYR A 83 -12.43 -11.79 14.70
N GLY A 84 -12.24 -10.47 14.75
CA GLY A 84 -12.21 -9.71 16.00
C GLY A 84 -13.52 -9.79 16.78
N VAL A 85 -14.66 -9.71 16.08
CA VAL A 85 -15.99 -9.87 16.70
C VAL A 85 -16.18 -11.28 17.24
N LEU A 86 -15.89 -12.31 16.44
CA LEU A 86 -16.04 -13.72 16.84
C LEU A 86 -15.13 -14.13 17.99
N SER A 87 -13.93 -13.53 18.08
CA SER A 87 -12.99 -13.74 19.18
C SER A 87 -13.25 -12.88 20.42
N ALA A 88 -14.32 -12.06 20.41
CA ALA A 88 -14.62 -11.08 21.45
C ALA A 88 -13.46 -10.11 21.76
N SER A 89 -12.62 -9.80 20.76
CA SER A 89 -11.46 -8.93 20.89
C SER A 89 -11.71 -7.60 20.16
N MET A 90 -12.11 -6.57 20.92
CA MET A 90 -12.42 -5.26 20.35
C MET A 90 -11.23 -4.64 19.61
N TRP A 91 -10.01 -4.83 20.12
CA TRP A 91 -8.80 -4.22 19.57
C TRP A 91 -8.37 -4.84 18.24
N VAL A 92 -8.76 -6.10 18.02
CA VAL A 92 -8.58 -6.78 16.75
C VAL A 92 -9.59 -6.30 15.71
N ALA A 93 -10.83 -6.03 16.14
CA ALA A 93 -11.88 -5.52 15.26
C ALA A 93 -11.74 -4.03 14.93
N ALA A 94 -11.18 -3.23 15.84
CA ALA A 94 -11.21 -1.76 15.77
C ALA A 94 -10.57 -1.18 14.49
N PRO A 95 -9.39 -1.62 14.01
CA PRO A 95 -8.81 -1.10 12.78
C PRO A 95 -9.72 -1.31 11.56
N SER A 96 -10.44 -2.42 11.52
CA SER A 96 -11.33 -2.79 10.41
C SER A 96 -12.51 -1.83 10.28
N VAL A 97 -13.02 -1.30 11.39
CA VAL A 97 -14.12 -0.31 11.42
C VAL A 97 -13.75 0.96 10.67
N ILE A 98 -12.46 1.32 10.64
CA ILE A 98 -11.97 2.53 9.99
C ILE A 98 -11.46 2.22 8.58
N ALA A 99 -10.71 1.13 8.42
CA ALA A 99 -10.10 0.77 7.15
C ALA A 99 -11.15 0.42 6.07
N ILE A 100 -12.25 -0.25 6.44
CA ILE A 100 -13.30 -0.62 5.47
C ILE A 100 -13.96 0.61 4.85
N PRO A 101 -14.51 1.59 5.61
CA PRO A 101 -15.06 2.82 5.03
C PRO A 101 -14.04 3.60 4.21
N LEU A 102 -12.77 3.63 4.63
CA LEU A 102 -11.73 4.37 3.94
C LEU A 102 -11.37 3.75 2.58
N ALA A 103 -11.22 2.43 2.53
CA ALA A 103 -10.99 1.70 1.28
C ALA A 103 -12.21 1.83 0.35
N ALA A 104 -13.43 1.72 0.89
CA ALA A 104 -14.66 1.92 0.13
C ALA A 104 -14.77 3.35 -0.44
N ALA A 105 -14.46 4.37 0.36
CA ALA A 105 -14.41 5.76 -0.09
C ALA A 105 -13.40 5.95 -1.22
N THR A 106 -12.23 5.30 -1.12
CA THR A 106 -11.19 5.33 -2.17
C THR A 106 -11.72 4.72 -3.47
N ILE A 107 -12.42 3.59 -3.42
CA ILE A 107 -13.08 2.97 -4.58
C ILE A 107 -14.08 3.93 -5.21
N VAL A 108 -14.93 4.59 -4.41
CA VAL A 108 -15.91 5.57 -4.90
C VAL A 108 -15.23 6.75 -5.59
N VAL A 109 -14.15 7.29 -5.01
CA VAL A 109 -13.37 8.38 -5.59
C VAL A 109 -12.74 7.96 -6.93
N ILE A 110 -12.12 6.78 -7.00
CA ILE A 110 -11.53 6.26 -8.25
C ILE A 110 -12.61 6.09 -9.32
N ARG A 111 -13.74 5.46 -8.98
CA ARG A 111 -14.86 5.25 -9.92
C ARG A 111 -15.46 6.55 -10.42
N ARG A 112 -15.51 7.58 -9.56
CA ARG A 112 -15.99 8.90 -9.95
C ARG A 112 -14.98 9.64 -10.82
N GLY A 113 -13.69 9.57 -10.49
CA GLY A 113 -12.61 10.19 -11.26
C GLY A 113 -12.54 9.66 -12.69
N ARG A 114 -12.72 8.34 -12.88
CA ARG A 114 -12.76 7.71 -14.21
C ARG A 114 -13.97 8.08 -15.08
N ARG A 115 -14.98 8.75 -14.52
CA ARG A 115 -16.16 9.22 -15.28
C ARG A 115 -16.02 10.67 -15.75
N LEU A 116 -14.97 11.37 -15.34
CA LEU A 116 -14.71 12.71 -15.84
C LEU A 116 -14.22 12.59 -17.29
N PRO A 117 -14.67 13.46 -18.22
CA PRO A 117 -14.19 13.45 -19.59
C PRO A 117 -12.67 13.55 -19.60
N ASP A 118 -12.01 12.66 -20.33
CA ASP A 118 -10.58 12.80 -20.63
C ASP A 118 -10.41 14.13 -21.37
N GLU A 119 -10.04 15.18 -20.65
CA GLU A 119 -9.67 16.47 -21.24
C GLU A 119 -8.34 16.31 -21.98
N GLY A 120 -8.29 15.47 -23.02
CA GLY A 120 -7.27 15.41 -24.07
C GLY A 120 -5.80 15.41 -23.63
N ARG A 121 -5.49 15.20 -22.34
CA ARG A 121 -4.16 15.40 -21.80
C ARG A 121 -3.39 14.11 -21.99
N SER A 122 -2.96 13.92 -23.23
CA SER A 122 -1.93 12.94 -23.58
C SER A 122 -0.69 13.29 -22.77
N PHE A 123 -0.42 12.51 -21.73
CA PHE A 123 0.88 12.59 -21.08
C PHE A 123 1.90 11.92 -21.98
N PRO A 124 3.07 12.53 -22.17
CA PRO A 124 4.18 11.83 -22.75
C PRO A 124 4.48 10.64 -21.83
N ILE A 125 4.21 9.42 -22.31
CA ILE A 125 4.53 8.16 -21.61
C ILE A 125 6.05 8.08 -21.33
N PHE A 126 6.82 8.90 -22.04
CA PHE A 126 8.19 9.29 -21.70
C PHE A 126 8.30 10.81 -21.71
N SER A 127 8.01 11.46 -20.59
CA SER A 127 8.67 12.74 -20.33
C SER A 127 10.12 12.40 -19.96
N SER A 128 10.92 12.05 -20.96
CA SER A 128 12.37 12.24 -20.94
C SER A 128 12.64 13.75 -20.95
N THR A 129 12.18 14.43 -19.93
CA THR A 129 13.03 15.45 -19.32
C THR A 129 14.00 14.56 -18.56
N ASP A 130 15.19 14.21 -19.08
CA ASP A 130 16.31 15.15 -19.22
C ASP A 130 16.29 16.25 -18.13
N ALA A 131 15.76 15.90 -16.96
CA ALA A 131 16.27 16.44 -15.72
C ALA A 131 17.60 15.73 -15.57
N ASP A 132 18.63 16.34 -16.14
CA ASP A 132 20.02 16.11 -15.80
C ASP A 132 20.08 15.75 -14.31
N PRO A 133 20.37 14.49 -13.95
CA PRO A 133 20.60 14.15 -12.55
C PRO A 133 21.78 14.98 -12.00
N LEU A 134 22.62 15.56 -12.87
CA LEU A 134 23.74 16.41 -12.51
C LEU A 134 23.37 17.76 -11.88
N VAL A 135 22.24 18.40 -12.23
CA VAL A 135 21.91 19.74 -11.68
C VAL A 135 21.17 19.64 -10.34
N THR A 136 20.33 18.62 -10.14
CA THR A 136 19.58 18.47 -8.87
C THR A 136 20.40 17.74 -7.79
N ILE A 137 21.39 16.94 -8.20
CA ILE A 137 22.33 16.30 -7.26
C ILE A 137 23.40 17.32 -6.81
N SER A 138 23.80 18.30 -7.63
CA SER A 138 24.84 19.26 -7.21
C SER A 138 24.46 20.14 -6.00
N ASP A 139 23.18 20.44 -5.79
CA ASP A 139 22.73 21.24 -4.62
C ASP A 139 22.41 20.38 -3.38
N GLY A 140 22.08 19.08 -3.56
CA GLY A 140 21.78 18.17 -2.46
C GLY A 140 22.98 17.37 -1.95
N LEU A 141 24.01 17.20 -2.78
CA LEU A 141 25.13 16.28 -2.56
C LEU A 141 26.44 16.98 -2.13
N VAL A 142 26.40 18.29 -1.82
CA VAL A 142 27.44 18.94 -0.98
C VAL A 142 27.17 18.67 0.51
N ALA A 143 25.96 18.26 0.88
CA ALA A 143 25.58 18.04 2.27
C ALA A 143 25.86 16.62 2.80
N LEU A 144 26.16 15.65 1.94
CA LEU A 144 26.38 14.26 2.35
C LEU A 144 27.56 13.65 1.58
N THR A 145 28.75 13.99 2.09
CA THR A 145 29.84 13.05 2.36
C THR A 145 30.33 12.20 1.18
N GLU A 146 31.49 12.63 0.69
CA GLU A 146 32.66 11.79 0.40
C GLU A 146 32.49 10.28 0.55
N SER A 147 33.00 9.57 -0.45
CA SER A 147 33.28 8.12 -0.50
C SER A 147 32.02 7.26 -0.69
N ILE A 148 31.89 6.44 -1.74
CA ILE A 148 32.72 5.26 -2.06
C ILE A 148 32.44 4.84 -3.54
N PRO A 149 33.40 4.17 -4.24
CA PRO A 149 33.62 4.27 -5.70
C PRO A 149 33.24 3.00 -6.47
N ILE A 150 32.84 3.10 -7.76
CA ILE A 150 32.84 1.93 -8.68
C ILE A 150 33.20 2.31 -10.14
N ILE A 151 34.47 2.07 -10.48
CA ILE A 151 35.08 1.50 -11.70
C ILE A 151 34.77 2.13 -13.09
N SER A 152 35.75 2.87 -13.61
CA SER A 152 35.95 3.14 -15.03
C SER A 152 36.69 1.99 -15.72
N MET A 153 36.18 1.50 -16.83
CA MET A 153 36.97 0.81 -17.86
C MET A 153 36.72 1.54 -19.18
N HIS A 154 37.70 2.37 -19.56
CA HIS A 154 37.81 2.94 -20.89
C HIS A 154 38.06 1.83 -21.91
N HIS A 155 37.33 1.85 -23.03
CA HIS A 155 37.89 1.37 -24.28
C HIS A 155 37.60 2.39 -25.38
N GLU A 156 38.60 3.24 -25.65
CA GLU A 156 38.75 3.92 -26.93
C GLU A 156 39.12 2.88 -28.00
N THR A 157 38.49 2.97 -29.16
CA THR A 157 39.16 2.69 -30.43
C THR A 157 38.66 3.66 -31.48
N ALA A 158 39.64 4.21 -32.20
CA ALA A 158 39.55 5.37 -33.05
C ALA A 158 39.19 5.02 -34.51
N THR A 159 38.84 6.09 -35.26
CA THR A 159 39.06 6.33 -36.70
C THR A 159 38.47 5.36 -37.72
N GLU A 160 37.73 5.88 -38.71
CA GLU A 160 38.26 6.20 -40.05
C GLU A 160 37.16 6.76 -40.97
N ALA A 161 37.55 7.67 -41.85
CA ALA A 161 36.70 8.44 -42.75
C ALA A 161 36.38 7.69 -44.06
N ALA A 162 35.25 7.98 -44.69
CA ALA A 162 35.15 8.02 -46.16
C ALA A 162 33.89 8.75 -46.65
N ASP A 163 34.16 9.61 -47.63
CA ASP A 163 33.33 10.43 -48.49
C ASP A 163 32.48 9.59 -49.47
N GLY A 164 31.35 10.12 -49.95
CA GLY A 164 30.53 9.46 -50.98
C GLY A 164 29.09 9.97 -51.12
N ALA A 165 28.90 10.94 -52.02
CA ALA A 165 27.61 11.40 -52.52
C ALA A 165 26.90 10.34 -53.40
N HIS A 166 25.56 10.21 -53.34
CA HIS A 166 24.66 10.09 -54.52
C HIS A 166 23.15 9.94 -54.19
N THR A 167 22.38 10.88 -54.78
CA THR A 167 21.03 10.82 -55.40
C THR A 167 19.74 10.38 -54.65
N PRO A 168 18.61 11.08 -54.88
CA PRO A 168 17.28 10.70 -54.42
C PRO A 168 16.53 9.83 -55.47
N SER A 169 15.88 8.76 -55.03
CA SER A 169 14.91 8.01 -55.85
C SER A 169 13.87 7.33 -54.97
N ASP A 170 12.71 7.95 -54.93
CA ASP A 170 11.38 7.36 -55.15
C ASP A 170 11.30 5.82 -55.24
N VAL A 171 10.72 5.16 -54.23
CA VAL A 171 10.13 3.81 -54.34
C VAL A 171 8.91 3.71 -53.43
N LEU A 172 7.74 3.86 -54.04
CA LEU A 172 6.46 3.30 -53.60
C LEU A 172 6.53 1.76 -53.74
N GLY A 173 6.26 1.03 -52.64
CA GLY A 173 6.12 -0.43 -52.69
C GLY A 173 6.00 -1.08 -51.30
N GLU A 174 4.77 -1.44 -50.92
CA GLU A 174 4.42 -2.42 -49.87
C GLU A 174 5.27 -3.71 -49.95
N PRO A 175 5.49 -4.47 -48.84
CA PRO A 175 4.42 -5.11 -48.05
C PRO A 175 4.64 -5.18 -46.52
N LEU A 176 3.54 -5.35 -45.78
CA LEU A 176 3.50 -5.67 -44.35
C LEU A 176 4.36 -6.91 -43.99
N PRO A 177 5.31 -6.82 -43.04
CA PRO A 177 5.95 -7.99 -42.47
C PRO A 177 5.06 -8.66 -41.40
N GLN A 178 4.79 -9.93 -41.64
CA GLN A 178 4.23 -10.90 -40.71
C GLN A 178 5.11 -11.06 -39.46
N SER A 179 4.45 -11.16 -38.29
CA SER A 179 4.85 -11.98 -37.14
C SER A 179 6.34 -12.04 -36.78
N ALA A 180 6.81 -11.15 -35.89
CA ALA A 180 7.99 -11.41 -35.08
C ALA A 180 7.55 -11.96 -33.72
N GLY A 181 7.76 -13.27 -33.53
CA GLY A 181 7.55 -13.95 -32.27
C GLY A 181 8.47 -13.38 -31.18
N TYR A 182 7.93 -13.29 -29.97
CA TYR A 182 8.70 -13.05 -28.75
C TYR A 182 9.65 -14.23 -28.52
N ALA A 183 10.88 -14.11 -28.99
CA ALA A 183 12.00 -14.93 -28.56
C ALA A 183 12.77 -14.17 -27.47
N ALA A 184 12.28 -14.25 -26.23
CA ALA A 184 13.03 -13.82 -25.05
C ALA A 184 14.12 -14.86 -24.77
N THR A 185 15.31 -14.65 -25.34
CA THR A 185 16.53 -15.40 -24.97
C THR A 185 17.66 -14.40 -24.69
N GLY A 186 17.53 -13.70 -23.56
CA GLY A 186 18.66 -13.05 -22.91
C GLY A 186 19.27 -14.03 -21.91
N ALA A 187 20.54 -14.39 -22.09
CA ALA A 187 21.25 -15.33 -21.23
C ALA A 187 21.43 -14.76 -19.81
N ILE A 188 21.09 -15.57 -18.80
CA ILE A 188 21.36 -15.29 -17.39
C ILE A 188 22.82 -15.68 -17.12
N PRO A 189 23.72 -14.77 -16.73
CA PRO A 189 25.07 -15.17 -16.32
C PRO A 189 25.01 -15.89 -14.97
N ILE A 190 25.40 -17.16 -14.99
CA ILE A 190 25.65 -17.96 -13.78
C ILE A 190 27.06 -17.62 -13.32
N LEU A 191 27.20 -16.98 -12.16
CA LEU A 191 28.48 -16.81 -11.49
C LEU A 191 28.83 -18.14 -10.79
N ALA A 192 29.93 -18.75 -11.22
CA ALA A 192 30.59 -19.87 -10.53
C ALA A 192 31.78 -19.33 -9.72
#